data_AF-A0A9D6EX76-F1
#
_entry.id   AF-A0A9D6EX76-F1
#
_cell.length_a   1.000
_cell.length_b   1.000
_cell.length_c   1.000
_cell.angle_alpha   90.00
_cell.angle_beta   90.00
_cell.angle_gamma   90.00
#
_symmetry.space_group_name_H-M   'P 1'
#
loop_
_entity.id
_entity.type
_entity.pdbx_description
1 polymer ?
#
loop_
_entity_poly.entity_id
_entity_poly.type
_entity_poly.pdbx_seq_one_letter_code
_entity_poly.pdbx_strand_id
1 'polypeptide(L)'
;MKRITLALVLAWHFANGTFAQTLPQDQAPPQPRYTFRQIHDPYGTGKFYLGREIAHVMSYEGAGWLERPEREREERVSKLLPSLDIKPGQTVADLGAGSGFHTVKLSKAVGDKGKVYAVDIQKEMIAILQKRIKQGKFKNIIPILNTEKDPKLPANAIDMILMVDVYHELSFPYEVTIELVKSLKVGGRLVFVEYRLEDPKVPILTVHRMSIAQVKKEMALHPQMKHVKTLNHLPWQHVIIFEKVAQKKKNAVADLPANTWVELKYTTEQPADKREQGRWVSAGWNKLVYDPDGKRVLFYDRWYDTKHGGTTIYGNCLFALDPANARLTPLKIDNWKKVDTKTGGYRTIQLAENDKEPTPASRHVYHAFEYVSEFKAVYLCNGANQGIMIGEKHVAHDACDGAWRFDLKSKKWAQIKSANCPRNRLDESMAYCPDIKSMVYSSGDGQVWILDLMKNAWRKAKNSPPPRTRFGRTVCYDPVNKRMLLAGGGRLDAWQKGEAREFRELYAFDPKTETVERLADAPTALYESQLAFDSRRQTFLTVAVFNKQEQPSGMFSYDPKKDLWKEIKPASRIPPHRSWHGWMKLCYAADHDCFIGTIGDRVFAYRPK
;
A
#
# COMPACT_ATOMS: atom_id res chain seq x y z
N MET A 1 43.72 -24.64 72.91
CA MET A 1 42.58 -24.17 73.74
C MET A 1 41.55 -23.59 72.78
N LYS A 2 40.35 -24.19 72.61
CA LYS A 2 39.10 -23.84 73.32
C LYS A 2 38.97 -22.30 73.47
N ARG A 3 37.92 -21.59 73.07
CA ARG A 3 36.54 -21.97 72.73
C ARG A 3 35.74 -20.67 72.47
N ILE A 4 34.63 -20.79 71.73
CA ILE A 4 33.34 -20.13 71.95
C ILE A 4 33.06 -18.73 71.35
N THR A 5 32.06 -18.81 70.49
CA THR A 5 31.09 -17.89 69.86
C THR A 5 30.29 -16.97 70.80
N LEU A 6 29.95 -15.75 70.35
CA LEU A 6 28.65 -15.04 70.46
C LEU A 6 28.78 -13.67 69.72
N ALA A 7 28.19 -13.43 68.54
CA ALA A 7 26.79 -13.12 68.17
C ALA A 7 26.42 -11.61 68.21
N LEU A 8 25.63 -11.22 67.18
CA LEU A 8 24.97 -9.94 66.86
C LEU A 8 25.87 -8.92 66.12
N VAL A 9 25.52 -8.48 64.91
CA VAL A 9 24.36 -7.61 64.63
C VAL A 9 23.92 -7.67 63.15
N LEU A 10 22.59 -7.82 63.01
CA LEU A 10 21.64 -7.42 61.98
C LEU A 10 21.87 -7.65 60.47
N ALA A 11 20.82 -8.26 59.91
CA ALA A 11 20.53 -8.54 58.52
C ALA A 11 20.34 -7.28 57.65
N TRP A 12 20.58 -7.44 56.34
CA TRP A 12 19.55 -7.30 55.30
C TRP A 12 20.02 -8.07 54.05
N HIS A 13 19.18 -9.01 53.58
CA HIS A 13 19.42 -9.85 52.42
C HIS A 13 19.05 -9.10 51.13
N PHE A 14 20.00 -8.94 50.21
CA PHE A 14 19.69 -8.80 48.79
C PHE A 14 19.70 -10.21 48.17
N ALA A 15 18.52 -10.73 47.86
CA ALA A 15 18.37 -11.92 47.03
C ALA A 15 18.52 -11.51 45.55
N ASN A 16 19.56 -12.03 44.91
CA ASN A 16 19.75 -11.98 43.46
C ASN A 16 18.66 -12.80 42.76
N GLY A 17 17.69 -12.12 42.15
CA GLY A 17 16.75 -12.72 41.22
C GLY A 17 17.39 -12.88 39.84
N THR A 18 17.84 -14.10 39.52
CA THR A 18 18.22 -14.51 38.16
C THR A 18 16.97 -14.54 37.28
N PHE A 19 16.87 -13.61 36.32
CA PHE A 19 15.90 -13.71 35.22
C PHE A 19 16.35 -14.83 34.27
N ALA A 20 15.70 -15.99 34.35
CA ALA A 20 15.78 -16.99 33.30
C ALA A 20 15.05 -16.45 32.05
N GLN A 21 15.81 -16.11 31.02
CA GLN A 21 15.26 -15.92 29.67
C GLN A 21 14.74 -17.27 29.18
N THR A 22 13.42 -17.39 29.06
CA THR A 22 12.81 -18.47 28.28
C THR A 22 13.20 -18.26 26.81
N LEU A 23 14.11 -19.10 26.31
CA LEU A 23 14.46 -19.16 24.89
C LEU A 23 13.20 -19.50 24.06
N PRO A 24 13.02 -18.88 22.88
CA PRO A 24 11.94 -19.24 21.98
C PRO A 24 12.04 -20.72 21.62
N GLN A 25 10.93 -21.44 21.75
CA GLN A 25 10.78 -22.82 21.32
C GLN A 25 11.15 -22.90 19.83
N ASP A 26 12.21 -23.66 19.50
CA ASP A 26 12.70 -23.85 18.13
C ASP A 26 11.54 -24.24 17.20
N GLN A 27 11.14 -23.31 16.33
CA GLN A 27 10.34 -23.66 15.17
C GLN A 27 11.24 -24.52 14.28
N ALA A 28 10.78 -25.73 13.96
CA ALA A 28 11.46 -26.58 13.00
C ALA A 28 11.82 -25.76 11.74
N PRO A 29 13.05 -25.88 11.20
CA PRO A 29 13.47 -25.09 10.07
C PRO A 29 12.46 -25.22 8.91
N PRO A 30 12.18 -24.13 8.18
CA PRO A 30 11.21 -24.16 7.10
C PRO A 30 11.61 -25.23 6.10
N GLN A 31 10.74 -26.22 5.91
CA GLN A 31 10.96 -27.30 4.96
C GLN A 31 11.18 -26.69 3.56
N PRO A 32 12.25 -27.08 2.85
CA PRO A 32 12.52 -26.55 1.52
C PRO A 32 11.37 -26.90 0.57
N ARG A 33 10.95 -25.92 -0.24
CA ARG A 33 9.82 -26.04 -1.18
C ARG A 33 10.00 -27.20 -2.18
N TYR A 34 11.23 -27.41 -2.61
CA TYR A 34 11.66 -28.50 -3.46
C TYR A 34 12.72 -29.32 -2.73
N THR A 35 12.64 -30.64 -2.83
CA THR A 35 13.65 -31.56 -2.29
C THR A 35 14.20 -32.42 -3.42
N PHE A 36 15.40 -32.96 -3.23
CA PHE A 36 16.03 -33.89 -4.18
C PHE A 36 16.35 -35.18 -3.44
N ARG A 37 16.12 -36.33 -4.09
CA ARG A 37 16.39 -37.65 -3.52
C ARG A 37 17.35 -38.40 -4.42
N GLN A 38 18.31 -39.11 -3.82
CA GLN A 38 19.23 -39.98 -4.57
C GLN A 38 18.55 -41.27 -5.04
N ILE A 39 17.66 -41.83 -4.21
CA ILE A 39 16.82 -42.98 -4.57
C ILE A 39 15.45 -42.42 -4.95
N HIS A 40 15.10 -42.54 -6.23
CA HIS A 40 13.88 -42.00 -6.83
C HIS A 40 13.46 -42.86 -8.03
N ASP A 41 12.32 -42.56 -8.65
CA ASP A 41 11.84 -43.33 -9.81
C ASP A 41 12.80 -43.16 -11.01
N PRO A 42 13.20 -44.24 -11.71
CA PRO A 42 14.17 -44.17 -12.80
C PRO A 42 13.69 -43.34 -14.00
N TYR A 43 12.38 -43.07 -14.11
CA TYR A 43 11.79 -42.22 -15.14
C TYR A 43 11.43 -40.82 -14.62
N GLY A 44 11.72 -40.52 -13.35
CA GLY A 44 11.52 -39.22 -12.73
C GLY A 44 12.81 -38.39 -12.67
N THR A 45 12.66 -37.09 -12.39
CA THR A 45 13.77 -36.13 -12.36
C THR A 45 14.61 -36.16 -11.08
N GLY A 46 14.21 -36.94 -10.07
CA GLY A 46 14.78 -36.89 -8.72
C GLY A 46 14.40 -35.64 -7.91
N LYS A 47 13.66 -34.70 -8.51
CA LYS A 47 13.15 -33.48 -7.86
C LYS A 47 11.73 -33.69 -7.37
N PHE A 48 11.48 -33.34 -6.11
CA PHE A 48 10.19 -33.53 -5.45
C PHE A 48 9.54 -32.20 -5.08
N TYR A 49 8.23 -32.11 -5.28
CA TYR A 49 7.39 -30.99 -4.87
C TYR A 49 6.21 -31.49 -4.04
N LEU A 50 6.08 -30.99 -2.81
CA LEU A 50 5.03 -31.37 -1.87
C LEU A 50 4.79 -32.89 -1.73
N GLY A 51 5.86 -33.67 -1.88
CA GLY A 51 5.87 -35.13 -1.68
C GLY A 51 5.78 -35.97 -2.94
N ARG A 52 5.43 -35.40 -4.11
CA ARG A 52 5.49 -36.10 -5.41
C ARG A 52 6.79 -35.81 -6.15
N GLU A 53 7.25 -36.75 -6.96
CA GLU A 53 8.35 -36.54 -7.89
C GLU A 53 7.85 -35.78 -9.13
N ILE A 54 8.71 -34.94 -9.71
CA ILE A 54 8.45 -34.24 -10.98
C ILE A 54 8.91 -35.15 -12.13
N ALA A 55 8.04 -35.33 -13.12
CA ALA A 55 8.35 -36.10 -14.32
C ALA A 55 9.21 -35.30 -15.30
N HIS A 56 9.91 -36.01 -16.19
CA HIS A 56 10.57 -35.38 -17.31
C HIS A 56 9.55 -34.84 -18.32
N VAL A 57 9.87 -33.73 -18.96
CA VAL A 57 9.09 -33.21 -20.09
C VAL A 57 9.22 -34.14 -21.28
N MET A 58 8.12 -34.48 -21.94
CA MET A 58 8.16 -35.26 -23.19
C MET A 58 8.86 -34.47 -24.32
N SER A 59 9.87 -35.06 -24.97
CA SER A 59 10.60 -34.46 -26.10
C SER A 59 9.69 -34.16 -27.31
N TYR A 60 9.99 -33.09 -28.06
CA TYR A 60 9.33 -32.75 -29.32
C TYR A 60 9.38 -33.86 -30.37
N GLU A 61 10.34 -34.78 -30.28
CA GLU A 61 10.44 -35.97 -31.14
C GLU A 61 9.23 -36.89 -30.96
N GLY A 62 8.61 -36.87 -29.79
CA GLY A 62 7.37 -37.59 -29.48
C GLY A 62 6.10 -36.91 -30.00
N ALA A 63 6.16 -35.77 -30.70
CA ALA A 63 4.98 -35.01 -31.11
C ALA A 63 3.94 -35.84 -31.89
N GLY A 64 4.37 -36.85 -32.67
CA GLY A 64 3.47 -37.75 -33.39
C GLY A 64 2.55 -38.56 -32.47
N TRP A 65 3.00 -38.91 -31.26
CA TRP A 65 2.22 -39.64 -30.27
C TRP A 65 0.99 -38.85 -29.77
N LEU A 66 1.09 -37.51 -29.75
CA LEU A 66 -0.02 -36.63 -29.34
C LEU A 66 -1.20 -36.68 -30.31
N GLU A 67 -0.99 -37.15 -31.53
CA GLU A 67 -1.96 -37.19 -32.62
C GLU A 67 -2.40 -38.61 -32.99
N ARG A 68 -1.94 -39.62 -32.24
CA ARG A 68 -2.28 -41.02 -32.48
C ARG A 68 -3.80 -41.24 -32.50
N PRO A 69 -4.35 -42.05 -33.44
CA PRO A 69 -5.79 -42.30 -33.53
C PRO A 69 -6.40 -42.87 -32.24
N GLU A 70 -5.62 -43.67 -31.50
CA GLU A 70 -6.02 -44.33 -30.26
C GLU A 70 -6.37 -43.35 -29.15
N ARG A 71 -5.86 -42.11 -29.22
CA ARG A 71 -6.09 -41.05 -28.23
C ARG A 71 -7.57 -40.78 -28.01
N GLU A 72 -8.40 -40.89 -29.04
CA GLU A 72 -9.85 -40.72 -28.87
C GLU A 72 -10.48 -41.85 -28.04
N ARG A 73 -10.02 -43.10 -28.21
CA ARG A 73 -10.49 -44.23 -27.40
C ARG A 73 -10.00 -44.12 -25.95
N GLU A 74 -8.74 -43.70 -25.77
CA GLU A 74 -8.00 -43.74 -24.51
C GLU A 74 -8.26 -42.52 -23.61
N GLU A 75 -8.37 -41.33 -24.21
CA GLU A 75 -8.53 -40.06 -23.49
C GLU A 75 -9.91 -39.42 -23.75
N ARG A 76 -10.69 -39.90 -24.74
CA ARG A 76 -12.03 -39.38 -25.13
C ARG A 76 -12.08 -37.87 -25.26
N VAL A 77 -11.22 -37.35 -26.13
CA VAL A 77 -11.09 -35.92 -26.41
C VAL A 77 -12.42 -35.31 -26.87
N SER A 78 -13.23 -36.07 -27.61
CA SER A 78 -14.58 -35.64 -28.03
C SER A 78 -15.51 -35.31 -26.85
N LYS A 79 -15.30 -35.90 -25.67
CA LYS A 79 -16.07 -35.59 -24.45
C LYS A 79 -15.44 -34.50 -23.60
N LEU A 80 -14.10 -34.40 -23.60
CA LEU A 80 -13.39 -33.43 -22.78
C LEU A 80 -13.86 -32.01 -23.06
N LEU A 81 -13.72 -31.51 -24.29
CA LEU A 81 -13.97 -30.09 -24.59
C LEU A 81 -15.42 -29.64 -24.36
N PRO A 82 -16.46 -30.40 -24.76
CA PRO A 82 -17.83 -30.06 -24.41
C PRO A 82 -18.06 -29.98 -22.90
N SER A 83 -17.38 -30.81 -22.10
CA SER A 83 -17.52 -30.81 -20.64
C SER A 83 -16.93 -29.57 -19.95
N LEU A 84 -16.07 -28.81 -20.65
CA LEU A 84 -15.46 -27.59 -20.15
C LEU A 84 -16.34 -26.35 -20.33
N ASP A 85 -17.49 -26.46 -20.99
CA ASP A 85 -18.46 -25.36 -21.17
C ASP A 85 -17.82 -24.07 -21.73
N ILE A 86 -16.99 -24.20 -22.76
CA ILE A 86 -16.30 -23.08 -23.41
C ILE A 86 -17.32 -22.29 -24.22
N LYS A 87 -17.29 -20.96 -24.10
CA LYS A 87 -18.23 -20.06 -24.79
C LYS A 87 -17.54 -19.29 -25.93
N PRO A 88 -18.26 -19.00 -27.03
CA PRO A 88 -17.77 -18.09 -28.05
C PRO A 88 -17.37 -16.73 -27.45
N GLY A 89 -16.26 -16.16 -27.94
CA GLY A 89 -15.71 -14.89 -27.47
C GLY A 89 -14.77 -14.99 -26.26
N GLN A 90 -14.65 -16.15 -25.62
CA GLN A 90 -13.73 -16.32 -24.49
C GLN A 90 -12.26 -16.24 -24.91
N THR A 91 -11.43 -15.79 -23.99
CA THR A 91 -9.97 -15.87 -24.07
C THR A 91 -9.49 -17.05 -23.23
N VAL A 92 -8.92 -18.07 -23.87
CA VAL A 92 -8.47 -19.30 -23.20
C VAL A 92 -6.97 -19.53 -23.44
N ALA A 93 -6.34 -20.34 -22.60
CA ALA A 93 -4.96 -20.78 -22.79
C ALA A 93 -4.86 -22.31 -22.77
N ASP A 94 -4.04 -22.84 -23.67
CA ASP A 94 -3.62 -24.24 -23.75
C ASP A 94 -2.15 -24.29 -23.31
N LEU A 95 -1.90 -24.68 -22.05
CA LEU A 95 -0.56 -24.72 -21.47
C LEU A 95 0.04 -26.12 -21.64
N GLY A 96 1.20 -26.19 -22.29
CA GLY A 96 1.77 -27.43 -22.83
C GLY A 96 1.07 -27.82 -24.13
N ALA A 97 0.91 -26.85 -25.05
CA ALA A 97 0.13 -27.00 -26.27
C ALA A 97 0.68 -28.09 -27.23
N GLY A 98 1.97 -28.45 -27.12
CA GLY A 98 2.62 -29.45 -27.95
C GLY A 98 2.42 -29.19 -29.44
N SER A 99 1.93 -30.19 -30.18
CA SER A 99 1.63 -30.06 -31.62
C SER A 99 0.37 -29.23 -31.94
N GLY A 100 -0.30 -28.68 -30.92
CA GLY A 100 -1.53 -27.88 -31.07
C GLY A 100 -2.81 -28.70 -31.21
N PHE A 101 -2.79 -29.97 -30.81
CA PHE A 101 -3.92 -30.89 -30.96
C PHE A 101 -5.20 -30.39 -30.28
N HIS A 102 -5.11 -29.88 -29.04
CA HIS A 102 -6.23 -29.26 -28.32
C HIS A 102 -6.44 -27.81 -28.75
N THR A 103 -5.34 -27.06 -28.95
CA THR A 103 -5.34 -25.66 -29.37
C THR A 103 -6.29 -25.38 -30.54
N VAL A 104 -6.23 -26.17 -31.62
CA VAL A 104 -7.08 -25.94 -32.80
C VAL A 104 -8.56 -26.21 -32.54
N LYS A 105 -8.89 -27.09 -31.59
CA LYS A 105 -10.27 -27.36 -31.18
C LYS A 105 -10.80 -26.26 -30.27
N LEU A 106 -9.97 -25.77 -29.35
CA LEU A 106 -10.26 -24.59 -28.53
C LEU A 106 -10.51 -23.37 -29.41
N SER A 107 -9.70 -23.17 -30.45
CA SER A 107 -9.83 -22.07 -31.41
C SER A 107 -11.19 -22.07 -32.11
N LYS A 108 -11.69 -23.25 -32.50
CA LYS A 108 -13.05 -23.40 -33.05
C LYS A 108 -14.12 -23.13 -32.00
N ALA A 109 -13.95 -23.63 -30.77
CA ALA A 109 -14.94 -23.48 -29.70
C ALA A 109 -15.15 -22.02 -29.26
N VAL A 110 -14.06 -21.23 -29.18
CA VAL A 110 -14.16 -19.80 -28.82
C VAL A 110 -14.57 -18.92 -30.01
N GLY A 111 -14.50 -19.43 -31.24
CA GLY A 111 -14.86 -18.72 -32.47
C GLY A 111 -13.98 -17.51 -32.78
N ASP A 112 -14.31 -16.81 -33.86
CA ASP A 112 -13.46 -15.74 -34.43
C ASP A 112 -13.27 -14.52 -33.52
N LYS A 113 -14.20 -14.30 -32.59
CA LYS A 113 -14.11 -13.21 -31.59
C LYS A 113 -13.33 -13.61 -30.33
N GLY A 114 -13.13 -14.90 -30.12
CA GLY A 114 -12.34 -15.43 -29.00
C GLY A 114 -10.85 -15.47 -29.32
N LYS A 115 -10.04 -15.85 -28.33
CA LYS A 115 -8.58 -15.99 -28.48
C LYS A 115 -8.08 -17.24 -27.75
N VAL A 116 -7.08 -17.90 -28.33
CA VAL A 116 -6.37 -19.03 -27.71
C VAL A 116 -4.90 -18.70 -27.60
N TYR A 117 -4.38 -18.63 -26.37
CA TYR A 117 -2.93 -18.60 -26.13
C TYR A 117 -2.41 -20.04 -26.07
N ALA A 118 -1.54 -20.42 -26.99
CA ALA A 118 -0.98 -21.75 -27.08
C ALA A 118 0.46 -21.72 -26.60
N VAL A 119 0.70 -22.27 -25.41
CA VAL A 119 1.94 -22.05 -24.66
C VAL A 119 2.74 -23.35 -24.59
N ASP A 120 4.00 -23.33 -24.97
CA ASP A 120 4.90 -24.48 -24.86
C ASP A 120 6.34 -24.05 -24.56
N ILE A 121 7.09 -24.90 -23.85
CA ILE A 121 8.45 -24.64 -23.39
C ILE A 121 9.48 -24.97 -24.48
N GLN A 122 9.12 -25.87 -25.40
CA GLN A 122 9.97 -26.33 -26.49
C GLN A 122 9.76 -25.48 -27.74
N LYS A 123 10.85 -24.93 -28.27
CA LYS A 123 10.86 -24.07 -29.46
C LYS A 123 10.37 -24.83 -30.69
N GLU A 124 10.70 -26.12 -30.72
CA GLU A 124 10.38 -27.08 -31.75
C GLU A 124 8.88 -27.40 -31.76
N MET A 125 8.25 -27.56 -30.59
CA MET A 125 6.79 -27.68 -30.47
C MET A 125 6.08 -26.41 -30.95
N ILE A 126 6.60 -25.23 -30.60
CA ILE A 126 6.09 -23.95 -31.12
C ILE A 126 6.18 -23.90 -32.65
N ALA A 127 7.26 -24.39 -33.26
CA ALA A 127 7.39 -24.44 -34.72
C ALA A 127 6.36 -25.40 -35.37
N ILE A 128 6.14 -26.58 -34.78
CA ILE A 128 5.11 -27.54 -35.22
C ILE A 128 3.72 -26.90 -35.14
N LEU A 129 3.41 -26.29 -33.99
CA LEU A 129 2.16 -25.58 -33.76
C LEU A 129 1.95 -24.45 -34.77
N GLN A 130 2.95 -23.63 -35.05
CA GLN A 130 2.89 -22.56 -36.05
C GLN A 130 2.59 -23.09 -37.45
N LYS A 131 3.20 -24.21 -37.84
CA LYS A 131 2.90 -24.88 -39.11
C LYS A 131 1.43 -25.30 -39.18
N ARG A 132 0.90 -25.89 -38.10
CA ARG A 132 -0.52 -26.28 -37.99
C ARG A 132 -1.46 -25.08 -38.06
N ILE A 133 -1.13 -23.98 -37.37
CA ILE A 133 -1.90 -22.73 -37.40
C ILE A 133 -2.00 -22.22 -38.84
N LYS A 134 -0.86 -22.16 -39.56
CA LYS A 134 -0.80 -21.70 -40.95
C LYS A 134 -1.59 -22.60 -41.89
N GLN A 135 -1.43 -23.92 -41.80
CA GLN A 135 -2.13 -24.89 -42.64
C GLN A 135 -3.65 -24.87 -42.40
N GLY A 136 -4.08 -24.76 -41.14
CA GLY A 136 -5.48 -24.67 -40.76
C GLY A 136 -6.09 -23.27 -40.90
N LYS A 137 -5.31 -22.27 -41.30
CA LYS A 137 -5.73 -20.86 -41.47
C LYS A 137 -6.37 -20.25 -40.21
N PHE A 138 -5.92 -20.67 -39.03
CA PHE A 138 -6.44 -20.14 -37.77
C PHE A 138 -5.91 -18.73 -37.50
N LYS A 139 -6.80 -17.78 -37.22
CA LYS A 139 -6.45 -16.36 -37.00
C LYS A 139 -6.46 -15.93 -35.54
N ASN A 140 -7.05 -16.74 -34.66
CA ASN A 140 -7.29 -16.43 -33.26
C ASN A 140 -6.38 -17.21 -32.28
N ILE A 141 -5.33 -17.86 -32.78
CA ILE A 141 -4.33 -18.58 -31.98
C ILE A 141 -3.05 -17.74 -31.86
N ILE A 142 -2.55 -17.59 -30.64
CA ILE A 142 -1.32 -16.85 -30.31
C ILE A 142 -0.33 -17.84 -29.70
N PRO A 143 0.71 -18.27 -30.45
CA PRO A 143 1.76 -19.13 -29.89
C PRO A 143 2.66 -18.35 -28.93
N ILE A 144 3.04 -18.94 -27.80
CA ILE A 144 3.90 -18.35 -26.77
C ILE A 144 4.97 -19.36 -26.35
N LEU A 145 6.24 -18.96 -26.45
CA LEU A 145 7.36 -19.69 -25.85
C LEU A 145 7.55 -19.24 -24.39
N ASN A 146 7.20 -20.11 -23.44
CA ASN A 146 7.34 -19.81 -22.02
C ASN A 146 8.75 -20.07 -21.46
N THR A 147 8.90 -19.93 -20.15
CA THR A 147 10.05 -20.40 -19.38
C THR A 147 9.59 -21.42 -18.34
N GLU A 148 10.52 -22.12 -17.68
CA GLU A 148 10.17 -23.10 -16.65
C GLU A 148 9.39 -22.52 -15.45
N LYS A 149 9.39 -21.19 -15.27
CA LYS A 149 8.76 -20.49 -14.14
C LYS A 149 7.67 -19.49 -14.53
N ASP A 150 7.64 -19.06 -15.79
CA ASP A 150 6.74 -18.01 -16.25
C ASP A 150 6.08 -18.42 -17.58
N PRO A 151 4.75 -18.65 -17.61
CA PRO A 151 3.97 -18.99 -18.80
C PRO A 151 3.86 -17.83 -19.80
N LYS A 152 4.25 -16.60 -19.42
CA LYS A 152 4.14 -15.36 -20.20
C LYS A 152 2.73 -15.03 -20.67
N LEU A 153 1.72 -15.47 -19.92
CA LEU A 153 0.33 -15.14 -20.16
C LEU A 153 0.01 -13.73 -19.60
N PRO A 154 -0.84 -12.94 -20.28
CA PRO A 154 -1.23 -11.61 -19.79
C PRO A 154 -1.98 -11.70 -18.45
N ALA A 155 -1.73 -10.73 -17.56
CA ALA A 155 -2.38 -10.67 -16.26
C ALA A 155 -3.89 -10.35 -16.38
N ASN A 156 -4.73 -11.00 -15.56
CA ASN A 156 -6.17 -10.75 -15.45
C ASN A 156 -6.93 -10.73 -16.80
N ALA A 157 -6.57 -11.63 -17.71
CA ALA A 157 -7.07 -11.63 -19.09
C ALA A 157 -7.67 -12.97 -19.54
N ILE A 158 -7.40 -14.07 -18.82
CA ILE A 158 -7.76 -15.42 -19.27
C ILE A 158 -9.03 -15.91 -18.56
N ASP A 159 -10.00 -16.38 -19.33
CA ASP A 159 -11.28 -16.96 -18.87
C ASP A 159 -11.12 -18.44 -18.47
N MET A 160 -10.22 -19.17 -19.15
CA MET A 160 -9.90 -20.56 -18.83
C MET A 160 -8.45 -20.91 -19.23
N ILE A 161 -7.71 -21.57 -18.34
CA ILE A 161 -6.42 -22.19 -18.64
C ILE A 161 -6.61 -23.71 -18.56
N LEU A 162 -6.24 -24.41 -19.64
CA LEU A 162 -6.27 -25.85 -19.76
C LEU A 162 -4.84 -26.41 -19.74
N MET A 163 -4.61 -27.44 -18.92
CA MET A 163 -3.42 -28.28 -18.94
C MET A 163 -3.87 -29.72 -19.17
N VAL A 164 -3.40 -30.36 -20.23
CA VAL A 164 -3.69 -31.77 -20.52
C VAL A 164 -2.40 -32.57 -20.49
N ASP A 165 -2.24 -33.37 -19.43
CA ASP A 165 -1.06 -34.19 -19.14
C ASP A 165 0.24 -33.36 -19.08
N VAL A 166 0.20 -32.26 -18.33
CA VAL A 166 1.30 -31.26 -18.29
C VAL A 166 1.74 -30.95 -16.86
N TYR A 167 0.82 -30.97 -15.89
CA TYR A 167 1.10 -30.44 -14.56
C TYR A 167 2.13 -31.28 -13.80
N HIS A 168 2.21 -32.57 -14.07
CA HIS A 168 3.21 -33.48 -13.52
C HIS A 168 4.63 -33.21 -14.04
N GLU A 169 4.78 -32.61 -15.22
CA GLU A 169 6.07 -32.32 -15.87
C GLU A 169 6.64 -30.93 -15.55
N LEU A 170 5.87 -30.04 -14.89
CA LEU A 170 6.35 -28.70 -14.59
C LEU A 170 7.56 -28.75 -13.66
N SER A 171 8.71 -28.23 -14.10
CA SER A 171 9.93 -28.13 -13.28
C SER A 171 9.72 -27.27 -12.02
N PHE A 172 8.88 -26.24 -12.08
CA PHE A 172 8.61 -25.31 -10.99
C PHE A 172 7.10 -25.03 -10.83
N PRO A 173 6.31 -26.03 -10.37
CA PRO A 173 4.85 -25.95 -10.30
C PRO A 173 4.36 -24.81 -9.38
N TYR A 174 5.09 -24.46 -8.32
CA TYR A 174 4.70 -23.34 -7.46
C TYR A 174 4.76 -22.00 -8.20
N GLU A 175 5.91 -21.69 -8.80
CA GLU A 175 6.13 -20.45 -9.54
C GLU A 175 5.16 -20.33 -10.72
N VAL A 176 4.99 -21.40 -11.49
CA VAL A 176 4.06 -21.41 -12.62
C VAL A 176 2.63 -21.19 -12.14
N THR A 177 2.17 -21.90 -11.10
CA THR A 177 0.78 -21.73 -10.62
C THR A 177 0.50 -20.33 -10.07
N ILE A 178 1.48 -19.63 -9.48
CA ILE A 178 1.32 -18.21 -9.11
C ILE A 178 0.98 -17.37 -10.35
N GLU A 179 1.76 -17.52 -11.43
CA GLU A 179 1.56 -16.72 -12.64
C GLU A 179 0.27 -17.12 -13.36
N LEU A 180 -0.10 -18.41 -13.42
CA LEU A 180 -1.39 -18.85 -13.96
C LEU A 180 -2.57 -18.21 -13.21
N VAL A 181 -2.51 -18.20 -11.88
CA VAL A 181 -3.57 -17.59 -11.06
C VAL A 181 -3.61 -16.07 -11.25
N LYS A 182 -2.48 -15.41 -11.48
CA LYS A 182 -2.41 -13.97 -11.83
C LYS A 182 -2.99 -13.68 -13.22
N SER A 183 -2.81 -14.57 -14.19
CA SER A 183 -3.35 -14.43 -15.55
C SER A 183 -4.87 -14.64 -15.62
N LEU A 184 -5.44 -15.45 -14.74
CA LEU A 184 -6.89 -15.65 -14.70
C LEU A 184 -7.66 -14.39 -14.28
N LYS A 185 -8.79 -14.13 -14.95
CA LYS A 185 -9.82 -13.20 -14.46
C LYS A 185 -10.44 -13.73 -13.17
N VAL A 186 -11.06 -12.86 -12.37
CA VAL A 186 -12.02 -13.32 -11.35
C VAL A 186 -13.17 -14.04 -12.07
N GLY A 187 -13.54 -15.22 -11.58
CA GLY A 187 -14.44 -16.18 -12.24
C GLY A 187 -13.76 -17.04 -13.30
N GLY A 188 -12.48 -16.79 -13.63
CA GLY A 188 -11.71 -17.59 -14.58
C GLY A 188 -11.35 -18.96 -14.01
N ARG A 189 -11.21 -19.97 -14.88
CA ARG A 189 -11.04 -21.37 -14.49
C ARG A 189 -9.65 -21.93 -14.80
N LEU A 190 -9.06 -22.65 -13.85
CA LEU A 190 -7.86 -23.47 -14.07
C LEU A 190 -8.29 -24.94 -14.13
N VAL A 191 -7.99 -25.60 -15.25
CA VAL A 191 -8.42 -26.97 -15.54
C VAL A 191 -7.20 -27.87 -15.67
N PHE A 192 -7.13 -28.86 -14.79
CA PHE A 192 -6.14 -29.94 -14.83
C PHE A 192 -6.80 -31.16 -15.46
N VAL A 193 -6.22 -31.67 -16.54
CA VAL A 193 -6.57 -32.97 -17.12
C VAL A 193 -5.36 -33.86 -16.98
N GLU A 194 -5.41 -34.83 -16.07
CA GLU A 194 -4.23 -35.59 -15.65
C GLU A 194 -4.54 -37.08 -15.52
N TYR A 195 -3.59 -37.94 -15.88
CA TYR A 195 -3.72 -39.39 -15.73
C TYR A 195 -3.96 -39.79 -14.26
N ARG A 196 -4.89 -40.73 -14.06
CA ARG A 196 -5.35 -41.17 -12.74
C ARG A 196 -4.25 -41.95 -12.04
N LEU A 197 -3.73 -41.42 -10.93
CA LEU A 197 -2.80 -42.16 -10.08
C LEU A 197 -3.53 -43.27 -9.29
N GLU A 198 -4.80 -43.05 -8.98
CA GLU A 198 -5.67 -43.93 -8.21
C GLU A 198 -6.08 -45.20 -8.97
N ASP A 199 -5.95 -45.22 -10.29
CA ASP A 199 -6.31 -46.38 -11.12
C ASP A 199 -5.05 -47.12 -11.60
N PRO A 200 -4.74 -48.30 -11.05
CA PRO A 200 -3.57 -49.07 -11.46
C PRO A 200 -3.66 -49.57 -12.91
N LYS A 201 -4.84 -49.60 -13.54
CA LYS A 201 -5.05 -50.07 -14.91
C LYS A 201 -4.68 -49.04 -15.98
N VAL A 202 -4.44 -47.78 -15.61
CA VAL A 202 -3.99 -46.75 -16.56
C VAL A 202 -2.57 -47.09 -17.02
N PRO A 203 -2.30 -47.32 -18.31
CA PRO A 203 -1.02 -47.84 -18.78
C PRO A 203 0.02 -46.73 -19.01
N ILE A 204 0.22 -45.86 -18.01
CA ILE A 204 1.14 -44.70 -18.05
C ILE A 204 2.18 -44.82 -16.93
N LEU A 205 3.40 -44.32 -17.08
CA LEU A 205 4.38 -44.36 -15.99
C LEU A 205 3.86 -43.63 -14.74
N THR A 206 4.16 -44.15 -13.54
CA THR A 206 3.62 -43.63 -12.27
C THR A 206 3.94 -42.15 -12.06
N VAL A 207 5.15 -41.71 -12.40
CA VAL A 207 5.58 -40.30 -12.28
C VAL A 207 4.78 -39.34 -13.18
N HIS A 208 4.13 -39.85 -14.24
CA HIS A 208 3.25 -39.08 -15.13
C HIS A 208 1.77 -39.12 -14.72
N ARG A 209 1.44 -39.67 -13.54
CA ARG A 209 0.07 -39.71 -13.02
C ARG A 209 -0.07 -38.78 -11.82
N MET A 210 -1.26 -38.19 -11.65
CA MET A 210 -1.58 -37.31 -10.54
C MET A 210 -2.85 -37.76 -9.83
N SER A 211 -2.85 -37.70 -8.50
CA SER A 211 -4.08 -37.88 -7.72
C SER A 211 -4.85 -36.59 -7.58
N ILE A 212 -6.17 -36.69 -7.43
CA ILE A 212 -7.02 -35.52 -7.14
C ILE A 212 -6.58 -34.85 -5.83
N ALA A 213 -6.22 -35.66 -4.83
CA ALA A 213 -5.75 -35.19 -3.53
C ALA A 213 -4.47 -34.35 -3.65
N GLN A 214 -3.52 -34.78 -4.47
CA GLN A 214 -2.27 -34.06 -4.68
C GLN A 214 -2.49 -32.72 -5.40
N VAL A 215 -3.30 -32.70 -6.47
CA VAL A 215 -3.64 -31.43 -7.17
C VAL A 215 -4.34 -30.46 -6.21
N LYS A 216 -5.27 -30.94 -5.37
CA LYS A 216 -5.92 -30.11 -4.35
C LYS A 216 -4.95 -29.59 -3.29
N LYS A 217 -4.02 -30.42 -2.83
CA LYS A 217 -2.97 -30.03 -1.87
C LYS A 217 -2.10 -28.90 -2.43
N GLU A 218 -1.68 -29.01 -3.69
CA GLU A 218 -0.86 -27.97 -4.34
C GLU A 218 -1.65 -26.68 -4.57
N MET A 219 -2.93 -26.79 -4.98
CA MET A 219 -3.79 -25.63 -5.19
C MET A 219 -4.25 -24.94 -3.91
N ALA A 220 -4.21 -25.61 -2.76
CA ALA A 220 -4.51 -25.00 -1.46
C ALA A 220 -3.54 -23.86 -1.06
N LEU A 221 -2.37 -23.78 -1.71
CA LEU A 221 -1.44 -22.66 -1.55
C LEU A 221 -1.97 -21.35 -2.16
N HIS A 222 -3.03 -21.41 -2.97
CA HIS A 222 -3.64 -20.27 -3.65
C HIS A 222 -5.02 -19.96 -3.03
N PRO A 223 -5.12 -19.11 -2.00
CA PRO A 223 -6.38 -18.86 -1.28
C PRO A 223 -7.48 -18.22 -2.15
N GLN A 224 -7.11 -17.62 -3.29
CA GLN A 224 -8.04 -17.13 -4.31
C GLN A 224 -8.60 -18.23 -5.24
N MET A 225 -8.16 -19.48 -5.13
CA MET A 225 -8.63 -20.58 -5.99
C MET A 225 -9.56 -21.51 -5.21
N LYS A 226 -10.77 -21.70 -5.72
CA LYS A 226 -11.76 -22.61 -5.15
C LYS A 226 -11.93 -23.82 -6.06
N HIS A 227 -11.81 -25.03 -5.52
CA HIS A 227 -12.21 -26.24 -6.24
C HIS A 227 -13.72 -26.18 -6.49
N VAL A 228 -14.14 -26.24 -7.75
CA VAL A 228 -15.57 -26.15 -8.13
C VAL A 228 -16.13 -27.47 -8.61
N LYS A 229 -15.34 -28.29 -9.30
CA LYS A 229 -15.80 -29.56 -9.86
C LYS A 229 -14.65 -30.51 -10.15
N THR A 230 -14.90 -31.81 -10.04
CA THR A 230 -14.06 -32.85 -10.66
C THR A 230 -14.96 -33.72 -11.53
N LEU A 231 -14.56 -33.97 -12.77
CA LEU A 231 -15.26 -34.86 -13.70
C LEU A 231 -14.43 -36.14 -13.89
N ASN A 232 -15.10 -37.29 -13.81
CA ASN A 232 -14.48 -38.61 -13.92
C ASN A 232 -15.01 -39.40 -15.13
N HIS A 233 -15.43 -38.71 -16.18
CA HIS A 233 -16.08 -39.32 -17.35
C HIS A 233 -15.11 -39.69 -18.50
N LEU A 234 -13.83 -39.30 -18.38
CA LEU A 234 -12.76 -39.71 -19.30
C LEU A 234 -12.16 -41.04 -18.84
N PRO A 235 -11.68 -41.91 -19.76
CA PRO A 235 -11.24 -43.26 -19.40
C PRO A 235 -10.01 -43.26 -18.49
N TRP A 236 -8.96 -42.51 -18.85
CA TRP A 236 -7.69 -42.55 -18.12
C TRP A 236 -7.39 -41.32 -17.26
N GLN A 237 -8.14 -40.23 -17.43
CA GLN A 237 -7.81 -38.94 -16.85
C GLN A 237 -8.88 -38.45 -15.86
N HIS A 238 -8.44 -37.68 -14.88
CA HIS A 238 -9.29 -36.77 -14.11
C HIS A 238 -9.42 -35.44 -14.84
N VAL A 239 -10.58 -34.78 -14.72
CA VAL A 239 -10.72 -33.36 -15.07
C VAL A 239 -11.03 -32.58 -13.80
N ILE A 240 -10.06 -31.83 -13.27
CA ILE A 240 -10.16 -31.11 -12.00
C ILE A 240 -10.23 -29.62 -12.29
N ILE A 241 -11.29 -28.96 -11.84
CA ILE A 241 -11.58 -27.56 -12.17
C ILE A 241 -11.55 -26.72 -10.91
N PHE A 242 -10.72 -25.68 -10.93
CA PHE A 242 -10.70 -24.60 -9.95
C PHE A 242 -11.18 -23.30 -10.59
N GLU A 243 -11.84 -22.46 -9.81
CA GLU A 243 -12.26 -21.11 -10.20
C GLU A 243 -11.57 -20.08 -9.31
N LYS A 244 -11.11 -18.98 -9.92
CA LYS A 244 -10.56 -17.84 -9.19
C LYS A 244 -11.69 -17.01 -8.58
N VAL A 245 -11.83 -17.06 -7.27
CA VAL A 245 -12.85 -16.28 -6.55
C VAL A 245 -12.35 -14.88 -6.22
N ALA A 246 -13.28 -13.91 -6.18
CA ALA A 246 -12.98 -12.60 -5.62
C ALA A 246 -12.61 -12.78 -4.15
N GLN A 247 -11.40 -12.37 -3.76
CA GLN A 247 -11.09 -12.27 -2.34
C GLN A 247 -11.93 -11.13 -1.75
N LYS A 248 -12.77 -11.45 -0.74
CA LYS A 248 -13.36 -10.42 0.10
C LYS A 248 -12.21 -9.67 0.76
N LYS A 249 -11.98 -8.42 0.34
CA LYS A 249 -11.02 -7.57 1.03
C LYS A 249 -11.51 -7.39 2.47
N LYS A 250 -10.71 -7.84 3.43
CA LYS A 250 -11.02 -7.69 4.86
C LYS A 250 -10.99 -6.19 5.16
N ASN A 251 -12.15 -5.63 5.51
CA ASN A 251 -12.23 -4.22 5.85
C ASN A 251 -11.62 -4.01 7.25
N ALA A 252 -10.43 -3.42 7.30
CA ALA A 252 -9.64 -3.19 8.51
C ALA A 252 -10.32 -2.25 9.52
N VAL A 253 -11.27 -1.41 9.07
CA VAL A 253 -11.97 -0.45 9.93
C VAL A 253 -13.47 -0.72 10.08
N ALA A 254 -14.03 -1.75 9.42
CA ALA A 254 -15.46 -2.06 9.53
C ALA A 254 -15.90 -2.32 10.98
N ASP A 255 -15.13 -3.15 11.69
CA ASP A 255 -15.49 -3.66 13.02
C ASP A 255 -14.76 -2.92 14.15
N LEU A 256 -14.39 -1.64 13.94
CA LEU A 256 -13.76 -0.86 15.01
C LEU A 256 -14.67 -0.78 16.24
N PRO A 257 -14.18 -1.16 17.43
CA PRO A 257 -14.93 -0.95 18.67
C PRO A 257 -15.14 0.55 18.88
N ALA A 258 -16.35 0.92 19.33
CA ALA A 258 -16.67 2.31 19.63
C ALA A 258 -15.76 2.84 20.76
N ASN A 259 -15.46 4.14 20.69
CA ASN A 259 -14.68 4.88 21.69
C ASN A 259 -13.28 4.29 21.94
N THR A 260 -12.69 3.58 20.97
CA THR A 260 -11.46 2.79 21.15
C THR A 260 -10.47 3.06 20.03
N TRP A 261 -9.19 3.20 20.39
CA TRP A 261 -8.07 3.26 19.46
C TRP A 261 -7.62 1.85 19.08
N VAL A 262 -7.47 1.62 17.78
CA VAL A 262 -6.95 0.38 17.22
C VAL A 262 -5.78 0.71 16.31
N GLU A 263 -4.64 0.04 16.49
CA GLU A 263 -3.54 0.15 15.54
C GLU A 263 -3.88 -0.63 14.26
N LEU A 264 -3.81 0.06 13.12
CA LEU A 264 -3.97 -0.57 11.82
C LEU A 264 -2.62 -1.12 11.36
N LYS A 265 -2.50 -2.45 11.26
CA LYS A 265 -1.35 -3.08 10.61
C LYS A 265 -1.53 -2.96 9.10
N TYR A 266 -0.77 -2.05 8.50
CA TYR A 266 -0.87 -1.77 7.07
C TYR A 266 0.16 -2.52 6.23
N THR A 267 -0.16 -2.72 4.96
CA THR A 267 0.78 -3.16 3.92
C THR A 267 1.16 -1.99 3.03
N THR A 268 2.37 -2.00 2.47
CA THR A 268 2.85 -0.93 1.57
C THR A 268 2.93 -1.44 0.14
N GLU A 269 2.25 -0.78 -0.78
CA GLU A 269 2.40 -0.99 -2.21
C GLU A 269 3.80 -0.54 -2.66
N GLN A 270 4.50 -1.42 -3.36
CA GLN A 270 5.86 -1.18 -3.82
C GLN A 270 5.86 -0.63 -5.24
N PRO A 271 6.66 0.42 -5.55
CA PRO A 271 6.87 0.90 -6.90
C PRO A 271 7.38 -0.19 -7.86
N ALA A 272 7.12 -0.01 -9.15
CA ALA A 272 7.53 -0.94 -10.19
C ALA A 272 9.06 -0.91 -10.45
N ASP A 273 9.70 0.28 -10.38
CA ASP A 273 11.16 0.38 -10.41
C ASP A 273 11.72 -0.21 -9.11
N LYS A 274 12.50 -1.29 -9.24
CA LYS A 274 13.12 -1.98 -8.10
C LYS A 274 13.97 -1.06 -7.23
N ARG A 275 14.57 -0.02 -7.81
CA ARG A 275 15.42 0.93 -7.06
C ARG A 275 14.60 1.89 -6.18
N GLU A 276 13.32 2.08 -6.51
CA GLU A 276 12.34 2.88 -5.76
C GLU A 276 11.55 2.05 -4.74
N GLN A 277 11.72 0.73 -4.73
CA GLN A 277 11.14 -0.12 -3.70
C GLN A 277 11.76 0.20 -2.34
N GLY A 278 10.90 0.25 -1.33
CA GLY A 278 11.21 1.02 -0.14
C GLY A 278 10.17 0.95 0.96
N ARG A 279 10.26 1.89 1.89
CA ARG A 279 9.31 2.02 3.00
C ARG A 279 9.10 3.47 3.41
N TRP A 280 7.93 3.75 3.98
CA TRP A 280 7.68 5.00 4.69
C TRP A 280 8.53 5.05 5.95
N VAL A 281 9.14 6.19 6.21
CA VAL A 281 9.89 6.47 7.44
C VAL A 281 9.41 7.80 8.00
N SER A 282 8.60 7.75 9.04
CA SER A 282 7.94 8.95 9.56
C SER A 282 8.93 9.99 10.08
N ALA A 283 8.79 11.24 9.65
CA ALA A 283 9.41 12.38 10.31
C ALA A 283 8.56 12.89 11.49
N GLY A 284 7.22 12.80 11.39
CA GLY A 284 6.29 13.05 12.50
C GLY A 284 5.59 14.42 12.52
N TRP A 285 5.85 15.32 11.57
CA TRP A 285 5.25 16.68 11.55
C TRP A 285 4.15 16.90 10.51
N ASN A 286 3.72 15.86 9.79
CA ASN A 286 2.81 16.04 8.65
C ASN A 286 1.34 16.21 8.97
N LYS A 287 0.66 17.02 8.18
CA LYS A 287 -0.81 17.07 8.20
C LYS A 287 -1.42 15.86 7.48
N LEU A 288 -2.40 15.21 8.12
CA LEU A 288 -3.28 14.25 7.45
C LEU A 288 -4.50 14.99 6.87
N VAL A 289 -4.87 14.65 5.65
CA VAL A 289 -6.09 15.17 4.99
C VAL A 289 -6.89 14.03 4.39
N TYR A 290 -8.20 14.17 4.34
CA TYR A 290 -9.07 13.13 3.79
C TYR A 290 -9.51 13.50 2.37
N ASP A 291 -9.29 12.57 1.43
CA ASP A 291 -9.78 12.61 0.06
C ASP A 291 -11.05 11.73 -0.02
N PRO A 292 -12.26 12.31 0.01
CA PRO A 292 -13.51 11.55 -0.06
C PRO A 292 -13.76 10.91 -1.43
N ASP A 293 -13.24 11.49 -2.52
CA ASP A 293 -13.36 10.90 -3.86
C ASP A 293 -12.58 9.58 -3.94
N GLY A 294 -11.35 9.59 -3.41
CA GLY A 294 -10.47 8.43 -3.34
C GLY A 294 -10.69 7.52 -2.13
N LYS A 295 -11.56 7.91 -1.18
CA LYS A 295 -11.80 7.24 0.11
C LYS A 295 -10.51 6.90 0.85
N ARG A 296 -9.62 7.89 0.93
CA ARG A 296 -8.24 7.69 1.39
C ARG A 296 -7.74 8.87 2.18
N VAL A 297 -6.78 8.60 3.06
CA VAL A 297 -6.03 9.62 3.78
C VAL A 297 -4.78 9.95 2.98
N LEU A 298 -4.57 11.23 2.71
CA LEU A 298 -3.37 11.74 2.03
C LEU A 298 -2.46 12.43 3.05
N PHE A 299 -1.17 12.24 2.87
CA PHE A 299 -0.13 12.92 3.66
C PHE A 299 1.19 12.87 2.91
N TYR A 300 2.11 13.78 3.20
CA TYR A 300 3.39 13.86 2.49
C TYR A 300 4.55 13.63 3.45
N ASP A 301 5.34 12.57 3.33
CA ASP A 301 6.39 12.26 4.31
C ASP A 301 7.65 11.67 3.65
N ARG A 302 8.55 11.07 4.43
CA ARG A 302 9.79 10.48 3.90
C ARG A 302 9.54 9.08 3.35
N TRP A 303 10.10 8.85 2.18
CA TRP A 303 10.25 7.53 1.59
C TRP A 303 11.73 7.14 1.58
N TYR A 304 12.02 5.93 2.07
CA TYR A 304 13.36 5.34 1.99
C TYR A 304 13.43 4.43 0.76
N ASP A 305 14.38 4.68 -0.13
CA ASP A 305 14.73 3.77 -1.22
C ASP A 305 16.19 3.98 -1.67
N THR A 306 16.65 3.13 -2.60
CA THR A 306 18.03 3.15 -3.09
C THR A 306 18.28 4.17 -4.20
N LYS A 307 17.28 4.49 -5.03
CA LYS A 307 17.37 5.49 -6.11
C LYS A 307 17.63 6.88 -5.54
N HIS A 308 16.91 7.24 -4.48
CA HIS A 308 16.97 8.55 -3.84
C HIS A 308 17.98 8.63 -2.69
N GLY A 309 18.82 7.60 -2.50
CA GLY A 309 19.96 7.65 -1.57
C GLY A 309 19.58 7.50 -0.09
N GLY A 310 18.45 6.85 0.20
CA GLY A 310 17.93 6.64 1.54
C GLY A 310 17.14 7.82 2.10
N THR A 311 17.00 7.89 3.43
CA THR A 311 16.20 8.93 4.10
C THR A 311 17.02 10.15 4.47
N THR A 312 16.44 11.32 4.26
CA THR A 312 16.86 12.58 4.89
C THR A 312 16.01 12.82 6.16
N ILE A 313 16.17 13.97 6.83
CA ILE A 313 15.18 14.43 7.83
C ILE A 313 13.97 15.14 7.18
N TYR A 314 13.95 15.25 5.85
CA TYR A 314 12.95 15.95 5.05
C TYR A 314 12.04 14.97 4.29
N GLY A 315 10.76 15.32 4.13
CA GLY A 315 9.79 14.57 3.32
C GLY A 315 10.08 14.72 1.83
N ASN A 316 9.74 13.67 1.07
CA ASN A 316 9.96 13.59 -0.38
C ASN A 316 8.89 12.74 -1.09
N CYS A 317 7.79 12.38 -0.42
CA CYS A 317 6.81 11.49 -1.00
C CYS A 317 5.39 11.82 -0.55
N LEU A 318 4.48 11.93 -1.51
CA LEU A 318 3.04 11.95 -1.28
C LEU A 318 2.53 10.51 -1.13
N PHE A 319 1.87 10.23 -0.01
CA PHE A 319 1.25 8.96 0.31
C PHE A 319 -0.27 9.01 0.22
N ALA A 320 -0.85 7.85 -0.08
CA ALA A 320 -2.25 7.55 0.11
C ALA A 320 -2.40 6.32 1.00
N LEU A 321 -3.14 6.45 2.09
CA LEU A 321 -3.57 5.35 2.94
C LEU A 321 -5.06 5.06 2.68
N ASP A 322 -5.35 3.86 2.21
CA ASP A 322 -6.70 3.28 2.19
C ASP A 322 -7.03 2.72 3.58
N PRO A 323 -7.93 3.35 4.36
CA PRO A 323 -8.24 2.90 5.71
C PRO A 323 -8.98 1.56 5.71
N ALA A 324 -9.85 1.33 4.71
CA ALA A 324 -10.62 0.09 4.60
C ALA A 324 -9.71 -1.12 4.43
N ASN A 325 -8.60 -1.01 3.70
CA ASN A 325 -7.74 -2.16 3.44
C ASN A 325 -6.43 -2.13 4.22
N ALA A 326 -6.23 -1.10 5.07
CA ALA A 326 -4.95 -0.80 5.69
C ALA A 326 -3.81 -0.91 4.65
N ARG A 327 -3.95 -0.19 3.53
CA ARG A 327 -2.99 -0.24 2.42
C ARG A 327 -2.42 1.14 2.18
N LEU A 328 -1.11 1.26 2.30
CA LEU A 328 -0.34 2.47 2.05
C LEU A 328 0.26 2.42 0.65
N THR A 329 0.07 3.48 -0.14
CA THR A 329 0.58 3.59 -1.51
C THR A 329 1.40 4.89 -1.64
N PRO A 330 2.67 4.84 -2.05
CA PRO A 330 3.39 6.04 -2.47
C PRO A 330 2.80 6.52 -3.81
N LEU A 331 2.09 7.65 -3.80
CA LEU A 331 1.47 8.23 -5.00
C LEU A 331 2.50 8.93 -5.89
N LYS A 332 3.44 9.64 -5.27
CA LYS A 332 4.52 10.34 -5.95
C LYS A 332 5.73 10.41 -5.04
N ILE A 333 6.85 9.89 -5.50
CA ILE A 333 8.17 10.12 -4.91
C ILE A 333 8.79 11.25 -5.73
N ASP A 334 9.32 12.26 -5.06
CA ASP A 334 9.86 13.45 -5.73
C ASP A 334 11.23 13.16 -6.33
N ASN A 335 11.55 13.85 -7.43
CA ASN A 335 12.72 13.60 -8.27
C ASN A 335 13.99 14.25 -7.69
N TRP A 336 14.33 13.91 -6.44
CA TRP A 336 15.45 14.48 -5.68
C TRP A 336 16.19 13.40 -4.89
N LYS A 337 17.52 13.41 -4.95
CA LYS A 337 18.39 12.41 -4.32
C LYS A 337 19.18 12.97 -3.15
N LYS A 338 19.25 12.22 -2.06
CA LYS A 338 20.18 12.43 -0.95
C LYS A 338 21.60 11.99 -1.33
N VAL A 339 22.58 12.83 -1.00
CA VAL A 339 24.01 12.52 -1.09
C VAL A 339 24.69 12.90 0.21
N ASP A 340 25.28 11.94 0.91
CA ASP A 340 26.00 12.20 2.15
C ASP A 340 27.30 12.96 1.91
N THR A 341 27.63 13.89 2.80
CA THR A 341 28.84 14.73 2.71
C THR A 341 30.00 14.08 3.47
N LYS A 342 31.24 14.30 3.00
CA LYS A 342 32.46 13.74 3.63
C LYS A 342 32.66 14.19 5.08
N THR A 343 32.18 15.38 5.44
CA THR A 343 32.30 15.99 6.78
C THR A 343 31.13 15.63 7.71
N GLY A 344 30.25 14.72 7.30
CA GLY A 344 28.98 14.46 7.98
C GLY A 344 27.86 15.41 7.54
N GLY A 345 26.65 14.88 7.45
CA GLY A 345 25.48 15.56 6.87
C GLY A 345 25.13 15.07 5.46
N TYR A 346 24.26 15.80 4.77
CA TYR A 346 23.84 15.46 3.41
C TYR A 346 23.51 16.69 2.56
N ARG A 347 23.51 16.49 1.24
CA ARG A 347 22.94 17.37 0.23
C ARG A 347 21.73 16.70 -0.42
N THR A 348 20.78 17.49 -0.84
CA THR A 348 19.66 17.05 -1.69
C THR A 348 19.89 17.59 -3.08
N ILE A 349 20.08 16.70 -4.05
CA ILE A 349 20.45 17.05 -5.43
C ILE A 349 19.28 16.71 -6.35
N GLN A 350 18.98 17.64 -7.26
CA GLN A 350 17.98 17.43 -8.30
C GLN A 350 18.36 16.24 -9.20
N LEU A 351 17.42 15.32 -9.43
CA LEU A 351 17.58 14.25 -10.42
C LEU A 351 17.21 14.77 -11.82
N ALA A 352 17.79 14.18 -12.87
CA ALA A 352 17.52 14.58 -14.26
C ALA A 352 16.03 14.44 -14.66
N GLU A 353 15.31 13.50 -14.03
CA GLU A 353 13.87 13.34 -14.19
C GLU A 353 13.08 14.59 -13.82
N ASN A 354 13.60 15.42 -12.91
CA ASN A 354 12.96 16.65 -12.47
C ASN A 354 12.89 17.72 -13.59
N ASP A 355 13.75 17.64 -14.61
CA ASP A 355 13.70 18.59 -15.74
C ASP A 355 12.51 18.32 -16.66
N LYS A 356 12.08 17.05 -16.75
CA LYS A 356 10.91 16.63 -17.54
C LYS A 356 9.62 16.70 -16.73
N GLU A 357 9.71 16.44 -15.44
CA GLU A 357 8.59 16.45 -14.52
C GLU A 357 9.01 17.17 -13.23
N PRO A 358 8.88 18.51 -13.19
CA PRO A 358 9.26 19.30 -12.03
C PRO A 358 8.47 18.89 -10.80
N THR A 359 9.17 18.62 -9.72
CA THR A 359 8.63 18.23 -8.43
C THR A 359 9.19 19.12 -7.32
N PRO A 360 8.42 19.37 -6.25
CA PRO A 360 8.92 20.11 -5.10
C PRO A 360 10.16 19.44 -4.53
N ALA A 361 11.17 20.23 -4.16
CA ALA A 361 12.33 19.72 -3.45
C ALA A 361 11.93 19.05 -2.14
N SER A 362 12.72 18.05 -1.73
CA SER A 362 12.56 17.43 -0.41
C SER A 362 12.60 18.53 0.65
N ARG A 363 11.64 18.51 1.56
CA ARG A 363 11.44 19.60 2.52
C ARG A 363 10.98 19.08 3.85
N HIS A 364 11.32 19.82 4.90
CA HIS A 364 10.79 19.54 6.20
C HIS A 364 9.28 19.58 6.14
N VAL A 365 8.70 18.66 6.87
CA VAL A 365 7.27 18.42 6.96
C VAL A 365 6.53 19.48 7.81
N TYR A 366 7.15 20.64 8.00
CA TYR A 366 6.57 21.89 8.52
C TYR A 366 5.88 22.73 7.44
N HIS A 367 5.82 22.21 6.22
CA HIS A 367 5.14 22.88 5.13
C HIS A 367 3.64 22.83 5.37
N ALA A 368 2.94 23.82 4.84
CA ALA A 368 1.49 23.78 4.83
C ALA A 368 1.03 22.77 3.76
N PHE A 369 0.09 21.88 4.13
CA PHE A 369 -0.43 20.82 3.26
C PHE A 369 -1.96 20.76 3.33
N GLU A 370 -2.62 20.66 2.18
CA GLU A 370 -4.09 20.55 2.13
C GLU A 370 -4.60 19.81 0.89
N TYR A 371 -5.72 19.09 1.04
CA TYR A 371 -6.48 18.56 -0.08
C TYR A 371 -7.59 19.55 -0.49
N VAL A 372 -7.70 19.82 -1.79
CA VAL A 372 -8.74 20.67 -2.36
C VAL A 372 -9.65 19.83 -3.26
N SER A 373 -10.86 19.59 -2.78
CA SER A 373 -11.86 18.74 -3.44
C SER A 373 -12.26 19.25 -4.83
N GLU A 374 -12.42 20.56 -4.99
CA GLU A 374 -12.80 21.21 -6.26
C GLU A 374 -11.88 20.82 -7.41
N PHE A 375 -10.57 20.69 -7.13
CA PHE A 375 -9.56 20.40 -8.15
C PHE A 375 -9.02 18.97 -8.06
N LYS A 376 -9.50 18.17 -7.10
CA LYS A 376 -9.00 16.81 -6.81
C LYS A 376 -7.47 16.80 -6.74
N ALA A 377 -6.92 17.74 -5.98
CA ALA A 377 -5.50 18.02 -5.93
C ALA A 377 -5.05 18.28 -4.50
N VAL A 378 -3.79 17.96 -4.21
CA VAL A 378 -3.15 18.39 -2.96
C VAL A 378 -2.26 19.59 -3.21
N TYR A 379 -2.20 20.46 -2.22
CA TYR A 379 -1.42 21.68 -2.24
C TYR A 379 -0.37 21.62 -1.15
N LEU A 380 0.82 22.09 -1.49
CA LEU A 380 2.01 22.10 -0.66
C LEU A 380 2.57 23.52 -0.71
N CYS A 381 2.85 24.16 0.43
CA CYS A 381 3.45 25.49 0.43
C CYS A 381 4.62 25.55 1.40
N ASN A 382 5.73 26.15 0.93
CA ASN A 382 6.95 26.41 1.70
C ASN A 382 7.52 25.13 2.34
N GLY A 383 8.20 25.22 3.49
CA GLY A 383 8.94 24.13 4.16
C GLY A 383 10.45 24.39 4.18
N ALA A 384 11.26 23.53 4.81
CA ALA A 384 12.71 23.80 4.95
C ALA A 384 13.61 22.71 4.39
N ASN A 385 14.67 23.08 3.70
CA ASN A 385 15.80 22.19 3.46
C ASN A 385 17.10 22.98 3.28
N GLN A 386 18.03 22.79 4.22
CA GLN A 386 19.28 23.55 4.24
C GLN A 386 20.34 23.02 3.26
N GLY A 387 20.12 21.85 2.66
CA GLY A 387 21.12 21.12 1.86
C GLY A 387 20.83 21.07 0.36
N ILE A 388 19.87 21.84 -0.17
CA ILE A 388 19.45 21.73 -1.58
C ILE A 388 20.54 22.25 -2.54
N MET A 389 20.86 21.44 -3.55
CA MET A 389 21.74 21.79 -4.67
C MET A 389 20.97 21.75 -6.00
N ILE A 390 21.13 22.78 -6.83
CA ILE A 390 20.68 22.82 -8.22
C ILE A 390 21.92 23.01 -9.10
N GLY A 391 22.27 21.99 -9.89
CA GLY A 391 23.59 21.90 -10.51
C GLY A 391 24.67 21.97 -9.44
N GLU A 392 25.61 22.91 -9.61
CA GLU A 392 26.70 23.16 -8.65
C GLU A 392 26.36 24.22 -7.59
N LYS A 393 25.19 24.86 -7.68
CA LYS A 393 24.79 25.96 -6.79
C LYS A 393 24.04 25.45 -5.56
N HIS A 394 24.50 25.85 -4.37
CA HIS A 394 23.77 25.66 -3.11
C HIS A 394 22.66 26.71 -3.00
N VAL A 395 21.40 26.26 -2.93
CA VAL A 395 20.20 27.13 -2.95
C VAL A 395 19.30 27.01 -1.72
N ALA A 396 19.55 26.05 -0.82
CA ALA A 396 18.92 25.92 0.50
C ALA A 396 17.40 26.26 0.54
N HIS A 397 16.94 26.96 1.59
CA HIS A 397 15.53 27.26 1.87
C HIS A 397 14.78 27.91 0.71
N ASP A 398 15.46 28.69 -0.14
CA ASP A 398 14.85 29.41 -1.27
C ASP A 398 14.16 28.45 -2.25
N ALA A 399 14.68 27.22 -2.42
CA ALA A 399 14.07 26.22 -3.29
C ALA A 399 12.81 25.55 -2.67
N CYS A 400 12.57 25.75 -1.38
CA CYS A 400 11.33 25.33 -0.73
C CYS A 400 10.25 26.40 -0.80
N ASP A 401 10.58 27.67 -1.10
CA ASP A 401 9.64 28.79 -1.13
C ASP A 401 8.58 28.64 -2.24
N GLY A 402 7.38 29.13 -1.93
CA GLY A 402 6.23 29.14 -2.84
C GLY A 402 5.30 27.94 -2.65
N ALA A 403 4.35 27.82 -3.57
CA ALA A 403 3.30 26.81 -3.50
C ALA A 403 3.33 25.88 -4.71
N TRP A 404 2.94 24.64 -4.48
CA TRP A 404 2.88 23.56 -5.46
C TRP A 404 1.52 22.89 -5.40
N ARG A 405 1.02 22.46 -6.55
CA ARG A 405 -0.19 21.67 -6.71
C ARG A 405 0.16 20.31 -7.29
N PHE A 406 -0.28 19.23 -6.67
CA PHE A 406 -0.26 17.90 -7.26
C PHE A 406 -1.67 17.50 -7.69
N ASP A 407 -1.84 17.28 -8.98
CA ASP A 407 -3.10 16.81 -9.55
C ASP A 407 -3.20 15.29 -9.41
N LEU A 408 -4.20 14.79 -8.67
CA LEU A 408 -4.29 13.36 -8.33
C LEU A 408 -4.65 12.47 -9.52
N LYS A 409 -5.22 13.04 -10.58
CA LYS A 409 -5.64 12.30 -11.79
C LYS A 409 -4.46 12.09 -12.72
N SER A 410 -3.77 13.17 -13.09
CA SER A 410 -2.60 13.15 -13.96
C SER A 410 -1.33 12.71 -13.24
N LYS A 411 -1.33 12.75 -11.90
CA LYS A 411 -0.20 12.46 -11.01
C LYS A 411 1.01 13.36 -11.25
N LYS A 412 0.77 14.64 -11.54
CA LYS A 412 1.82 15.61 -11.84
C LYS A 412 1.79 16.79 -10.86
N TRP A 413 2.99 17.23 -10.50
CA TRP A 413 3.21 18.48 -9.79
C TRP A 413 3.21 19.67 -10.75
N ALA A 414 2.75 20.82 -10.26
CA ALA A 414 2.85 22.11 -10.93
C ALA A 414 3.13 23.19 -9.88
N GLN A 415 4.10 24.07 -10.14
CA GLN A 415 4.38 25.22 -9.28
C GLN A 415 3.35 26.33 -9.50
N ILE A 416 2.85 26.90 -8.42
CA ILE A 416 1.95 28.05 -8.42
C ILE A 416 2.81 29.30 -8.44
N LYS A 417 2.93 29.91 -9.63
CA LYS A 417 3.68 31.16 -9.81
C LYS A 417 2.82 32.34 -9.37
N SER A 418 3.33 33.11 -8.42
CA SER A 418 2.67 34.31 -7.91
C SER A 418 3.71 35.38 -7.57
N ALA A 419 3.45 36.63 -7.97
CA ALA A 419 4.37 37.74 -7.74
C ALA A 419 4.47 38.13 -6.25
N ASN A 420 3.38 37.95 -5.53
CA ASN A 420 3.33 38.04 -4.08
C ASN A 420 3.18 36.63 -3.54
N CYS A 421 3.90 36.25 -2.49
CA CYS A 421 3.70 35.00 -1.78
C CYS A 421 4.17 35.15 -0.33
N PRO A 422 3.60 34.38 0.62
CA PRO A 422 4.11 34.35 1.98
C PRO A 422 5.56 33.84 1.95
N ARG A 423 6.47 34.60 2.56
CA ARG A 423 7.84 34.13 2.76
C ARG A 423 7.84 32.97 3.73
N ASN A 424 8.71 32.01 3.48
CA ASN A 424 8.91 30.86 4.32
C ASN A 424 9.44 31.27 5.71
N ARG A 425 8.75 30.80 6.74
CA ARG A 425 9.03 31.08 8.15
C ARG A 425 8.96 29.84 9.05
N LEU A 426 8.75 28.65 8.47
CA LEU A 426 8.59 27.36 9.16
C LEU A 426 7.29 27.28 10.00
N ASP A 427 6.87 26.05 10.31
CA ASP A 427 5.66 25.67 11.08
C ASP A 427 4.37 26.35 10.60
N GLU A 428 4.07 26.15 9.32
CA GLU A 428 3.00 26.86 8.62
C GLU A 428 1.80 25.92 8.39
N SER A 429 0.59 26.47 8.52
CA SER A 429 -0.65 25.71 8.30
C SER A 429 -1.54 26.41 7.31
N MET A 430 -2.25 25.62 6.51
CA MET A 430 -3.30 26.09 5.61
C MET A 430 -4.56 25.24 5.73
N ALA A 431 -5.69 25.79 5.31
CA ALA A 431 -6.88 24.99 5.03
C ALA A 431 -7.74 25.56 3.89
N TYR A 432 -8.50 24.67 3.26
CA TYR A 432 -9.40 25.02 2.16
C TYR A 432 -10.70 25.62 2.65
N CYS A 433 -11.01 26.81 2.17
CA CYS A 433 -12.33 27.39 2.30
C CYS A 433 -13.11 27.17 0.99
N PRO A 434 -14.06 26.21 0.94
CA PRO A 434 -14.87 25.99 -0.25
C PRO A 434 -15.76 27.19 -0.60
N ASP A 435 -16.25 27.95 0.39
CA ASP A 435 -17.17 29.09 0.16
C ASP A 435 -16.59 30.23 -0.68
N ILE A 436 -15.26 30.40 -0.67
CA ILE A 436 -14.55 31.41 -1.47
C ILE A 436 -13.52 30.80 -2.41
N LYS A 437 -13.54 29.47 -2.57
CA LYS A 437 -12.60 28.68 -3.38
C LYS A 437 -11.14 29.08 -3.21
N SER A 438 -10.72 29.30 -1.96
CA SER A 438 -9.39 29.81 -1.64
C SER A 438 -8.73 29.04 -0.51
N MET A 439 -7.40 29.04 -0.48
CA MET A 439 -6.65 28.58 0.70
C MET A 439 -6.49 29.73 1.68
N VAL A 440 -6.80 29.49 2.94
CA VAL A 440 -6.41 30.38 4.03
C VAL A 440 -5.19 29.78 4.69
N TYR A 441 -4.14 30.58 4.80
CA TYR A 441 -2.83 30.17 5.25
C TYR A 441 -2.38 31.08 6.38
N SER A 442 -1.86 30.48 7.44
CA SER A 442 -1.27 31.19 8.57
C SER A 442 0.25 31.11 8.46
N SER A 443 0.87 32.27 8.29
CA SER A 443 2.32 32.43 8.20
C SER A 443 2.96 32.62 9.58
N GLY A 444 4.23 32.24 9.71
CA GLY A 444 5.06 32.54 10.89
C GLY A 444 5.34 34.04 11.12
N ASP A 445 4.96 34.92 10.19
CA ASP A 445 4.97 36.38 10.41
C ASP A 445 3.75 36.89 11.20
N GLY A 446 2.82 36.00 11.57
CA GLY A 446 1.58 36.32 12.28
C GLY A 446 0.44 36.78 11.39
N GLN A 447 0.67 36.93 10.07
CA GLN A 447 -0.34 37.34 9.11
C GLN A 447 -1.10 36.15 8.53
N VAL A 448 -2.38 36.37 8.26
CA VAL A 448 -3.20 35.50 7.44
C VAL A 448 -3.03 35.88 5.97
N TRP A 449 -2.76 34.88 5.14
CA TRP A 449 -2.69 35.00 3.69
C TRP A 449 -3.81 34.20 3.03
N ILE A 450 -4.27 34.71 1.89
CA ILE A 450 -5.31 34.07 1.08
C ILE A 450 -4.73 33.78 -0.31
N LEU A 451 -4.79 32.52 -0.73
CA LEU A 451 -4.52 32.10 -2.09
C LEU A 451 -5.84 31.88 -2.83
N ASP A 452 -6.18 32.79 -3.74
CA ASP A 452 -7.29 32.60 -4.68
C ASP A 452 -6.89 31.50 -5.68
N LEU A 453 -7.53 30.33 -5.60
CA LEU A 453 -7.16 29.17 -6.40
C LEU A 453 -7.64 29.26 -7.84
N MET A 454 -8.60 30.14 -8.13
CA MET A 454 -9.04 30.38 -9.51
C MET A 454 -8.03 31.25 -10.25
N LYS A 455 -7.39 32.18 -9.53
CA LYS A 455 -6.40 33.11 -10.09
C LYS A 455 -4.96 32.70 -9.85
N ASN A 456 -4.71 31.72 -8.98
CA ASN A 456 -3.38 31.36 -8.48
C ASN A 456 -2.61 32.57 -7.90
N ALA A 457 -3.32 33.44 -7.18
CA ALA A 457 -2.80 34.70 -6.69
C ALA A 457 -2.86 34.79 -5.16
N TRP A 458 -1.72 35.05 -4.53
CA TRP A 458 -1.68 35.34 -3.10
C TRP A 458 -1.95 36.81 -2.80
N ARG A 459 -2.55 37.04 -1.64
CA ARG A 459 -2.64 38.36 -1.00
C ARG A 459 -2.66 38.19 0.52
N LYS A 460 -2.31 39.28 1.23
CA LYS A 460 -2.55 39.37 2.67
C LYS A 460 -4.05 39.58 2.92
N ALA A 461 -4.54 39.02 4.02
CA ALA A 461 -5.84 39.39 4.55
C ALA A 461 -5.78 40.80 5.18
N LYS A 462 -6.92 41.47 5.27
CA LYS A 462 -7.09 42.79 5.89
C LYS A 462 -6.84 42.74 7.39
N ASN A 463 -7.35 41.70 8.05
CA ASN A 463 -7.16 41.46 9.48
C ASN A 463 -6.55 40.08 9.72
N SER A 464 -5.83 39.96 10.82
CA SER A 464 -5.24 38.71 11.31
C SER A 464 -5.39 38.64 12.82
N PRO A 465 -5.42 37.44 13.43
CA PRO A 465 -5.36 37.34 14.89
C PRO A 465 -4.05 37.94 15.44
N PRO A 466 -4.01 38.28 16.74
CA PRO A 466 -2.83 38.86 17.37
C PRO A 466 -1.55 38.05 17.08
N PRO A 467 -0.41 38.70 16.77
CA PRO A 467 0.80 38.02 16.32
C PRO A 467 1.63 37.41 17.46
N ARG A 468 1.00 37.10 18.61
CA ARG A 468 1.66 36.54 19.80
C ARG A 468 2.05 35.08 19.60
N THR A 469 1.26 34.35 18.82
CA THR A 469 1.42 32.94 18.50
C THR A 469 1.79 32.79 17.03
N ARG A 470 3.06 32.49 16.74
CA ARG A 470 3.61 32.54 15.37
C ARG A 470 3.93 31.16 14.80
N PHE A 471 4.42 30.25 15.63
CA PHE A 471 4.86 28.93 15.21
C PHE A 471 3.83 27.87 15.61
N GLY A 472 3.56 26.91 14.73
CA GLY A 472 2.75 25.74 15.07
C GLY A 472 1.26 26.00 15.19
N ARG A 473 0.77 27.12 14.63
CA ARG A 473 -0.66 27.44 14.61
C ARG A 473 -1.37 26.56 13.60
N THR A 474 -2.49 25.94 14.01
CA THR A 474 -3.29 25.10 13.12
C THR A 474 -4.42 25.91 12.49
N VAL A 475 -4.66 25.69 11.19
CA VAL A 475 -5.78 26.28 10.46
C VAL A 475 -6.68 25.15 9.95
N CYS A 476 -7.99 25.26 10.16
CA CYS A 476 -8.98 24.35 9.61
C CYS A 476 -10.27 25.11 9.21
N TYR A 477 -11.04 24.54 8.30
CA TYR A 477 -12.35 25.09 7.93
C TYR A 477 -13.43 24.56 8.88
N ASP A 478 -14.33 25.44 9.30
CA ASP A 478 -15.56 25.16 10.06
C ASP A 478 -16.75 25.18 9.11
N PRO A 479 -17.23 24.01 8.64
CA PRO A 479 -18.36 23.93 7.74
C PRO A 479 -19.70 24.30 8.39
N VAL A 480 -19.76 24.33 9.73
CA VAL A 480 -20.99 24.61 10.46
C VAL A 480 -21.31 26.09 10.42
N ASN A 481 -20.31 26.93 10.68
CA ASN A 481 -20.46 28.39 10.65
C ASN A 481 -19.85 29.05 9.41
N LYS A 482 -19.30 28.26 8.46
CA LYS A 482 -18.70 28.73 7.21
C LYS A 482 -17.57 29.75 7.41
N ARG A 483 -16.65 29.41 8.32
CA ARG A 483 -15.50 30.25 8.71
C ARG A 483 -14.23 29.41 8.86
N MET A 484 -13.08 30.06 9.02
CA MET A 484 -11.84 29.36 9.36
C MET A 484 -11.64 29.41 10.88
N LEU A 485 -11.08 28.34 11.44
CA LEU A 485 -10.56 28.32 12.81
C LEU A 485 -9.04 28.38 12.77
N LEU A 486 -8.46 29.24 13.60
CA LEU A 486 -7.03 29.36 13.84
C LEU A 486 -6.77 29.04 15.31
N ALA A 487 -6.14 27.91 15.57
CA ALA A 487 -6.00 27.33 16.90
C ALA A 487 -4.53 27.30 17.35
N GLY A 488 -4.30 27.84 18.55
CA GLY A 488 -3.04 27.81 19.28
C GLY A 488 -1.86 28.39 18.51
N GLY A 489 -0.76 27.66 18.52
CA GLY A 489 0.56 28.13 18.11
C GLY A 489 1.26 28.87 19.23
N GLY A 490 2.54 29.18 19.05
CA GLY A 490 3.38 29.74 20.09
C GLY A 490 4.66 30.40 19.62
N ARG A 491 5.56 30.67 20.57
CA ARG A 491 6.90 31.19 20.31
C ARG A 491 7.91 30.04 20.19
N LEU A 492 8.89 30.18 19.31
CA LEU A 492 9.92 29.16 19.10
C LEU A 492 10.82 28.92 20.33
N ASP A 493 10.99 29.90 21.22
CA ASP A 493 11.78 29.74 22.44
C ASP A 493 11.00 29.06 23.58
N ALA A 494 9.67 29.18 23.59
CA ALA A 494 8.81 28.43 24.51
C ALA A 494 8.92 26.91 24.28
N TRP A 495 9.21 26.48 23.05
CA TRP A 495 9.57 25.09 22.71
C TRP A 495 10.79 24.58 23.50
N GLN A 496 11.72 25.45 23.95
CA GLN A 496 12.87 25.04 24.77
C GLN A 496 12.59 25.14 26.28
N LYS A 497 11.69 26.05 26.69
CA LYS A 497 11.49 26.45 28.09
C LYS A 497 10.25 25.84 28.79
N GLY A 498 9.33 25.21 28.05
CA GLY A 498 8.14 24.56 28.64
C GLY A 498 6.99 25.51 29.03
N GLU A 499 7.02 26.75 28.54
CA GLU A 499 6.05 27.80 28.88
C GLU A 499 4.84 27.81 27.93
N ALA A 500 4.11 26.69 27.83
CA ALA A 500 3.06 26.52 26.81
C ALA A 500 1.65 27.03 27.18
N ARG A 501 1.45 27.59 28.39
CA ARG A 501 0.12 27.97 28.90
C ARG A 501 -0.63 28.98 28.02
N GLU A 502 0.09 29.79 27.26
CA GLU A 502 -0.46 30.83 26.40
C GLU A 502 -0.95 30.31 25.02
N PHE A 503 -0.72 29.03 24.69
CA PHE A 503 -1.04 28.45 23.35
C PHE A 503 -2.44 27.83 23.27
N ARG A 504 -3.39 28.33 24.06
CA ARG A 504 -4.76 27.80 24.17
C ARG A 504 -5.77 28.54 23.31
N GLU A 505 -5.36 29.65 22.71
CA GLU A 505 -6.24 30.57 22.00
C GLU A 505 -6.90 29.92 20.78
N LEU A 506 -8.17 30.26 20.56
CA LEU A 506 -8.92 29.88 19.36
C LEU A 506 -9.52 31.14 18.75
N TYR A 507 -9.33 31.31 17.44
CA TYR A 507 -9.89 32.43 16.69
C TYR A 507 -10.74 31.92 15.53
N ALA A 508 -11.88 32.56 15.31
CA ALA A 508 -12.62 32.50 14.06
C ALA A 508 -12.13 33.58 13.11
N PHE A 509 -11.95 33.23 11.84
CA PHE A 509 -11.70 34.16 10.75
C PHE A 509 -12.75 33.95 9.67
N ASP A 510 -13.56 34.97 9.40
CA ASP A 510 -14.49 34.96 8.28
C ASP A 510 -13.72 35.29 6.99
N PRO A 511 -13.61 34.37 6.03
CA PRO A 511 -12.81 34.59 4.83
C PRO A 511 -13.45 35.54 3.81
N LYS A 512 -14.74 35.89 3.94
CA LYS A 512 -15.45 36.85 3.07
C LYS A 512 -15.32 38.27 3.58
N THR A 513 -15.58 38.48 4.86
CA THR A 513 -15.49 39.80 5.50
C THR A 513 -14.09 40.13 6.02
N GLU A 514 -13.25 39.10 6.16
CA GLU A 514 -11.90 39.15 6.74
C GLU A 514 -11.91 39.70 8.16
N THR A 515 -12.97 39.41 8.92
CA THR A 515 -13.10 39.74 10.34
C THR A 515 -12.54 38.62 11.20
N VAL A 516 -12.05 38.97 12.39
CA VAL A 516 -11.47 38.03 13.36
C VAL A 516 -12.24 38.13 14.67
N GLU A 517 -12.63 36.99 15.21
CA GLU A 517 -13.34 36.85 16.47
C GLU A 517 -12.57 35.89 17.37
N ARG A 518 -12.43 36.21 18.67
CA ARG A 518 -11.87 35.28 19.65
C ARG A 518 -12.96 34.37 20.19
N LEU A 519 -12.68 33.08 20.22
CA LEU A 519 -13.56 32.02 20.70
C LEU A 519 -13.09 31.48 22.06
N ALA A 520 -13.82 30.52 22.63
CA ALA A 520 -13.45 29.87 23.87
C ALA A 520 -12.06 29.20 23.76
N ASP A 521 -11.18 29.52 24.70
CA ASP A 521 -9.85 28.93 24.77
C ASP A 521 -9.93 27.40 24.96
N ALA A 522 -9.08 26.67 24.25
CA ALA A 522 -8.96 25.23 24.36
C ALA A 522 -8.62 24.81 25.81
N PRO A 523 -9.03 23.63 26.31
CA PRO A 523 -8.72 23.18 27.68
C PRO A 523 -7.22 22.92 27.93
N THR A 524 -6.43 22.84 26.86
CA THR A 524 -5.00 22.58 26.89
C THR A 524 -4.31 23.35 25.78
N ALA A 525 -2.99 23.48 25.87
CA ALA A 525 -2.18 24.12 24.84
C ALA A 525 -2.27 23.34 23.52
N LEU A 526 -2.35 24.06 22.41
CA LEU A 526 -2.36 23.49 21.06
C LEU A 526 -1.13 24.00 20.31
N TYR A 527 -0.15 23.13 20.11
CA TYR A 527 1.03 23.40 19.29
C TYR A 527 1.13 22.30 18.24
N GLU A 528 1.03 22.66 16.95
CA GLU A 528 1.02 21.68 15.84
C GLU A 528 -0.05 20.58 15.98
N SER A 529 -1.09 20.86 16.77
CA SER A 529 -2.16 19.93 17.13
C SER A 529 -3.32 20.07 16.14
N GLN A 530 -3.67 18.99 15.45
CA GLN A 530 -4.71 19.05 14.43
C GLN A 530 -6.11 19.07 15.06
N LEU A 531 -6.98 19.91 14.50
CA LEU A 531 -8.42 19.86 14.73
C LEU A 531 -9.08 19.16 13.54
N ALA A 532 -9.48 17.91 13.71
CA ALA A 532 -10.14 17.12 12.67
C ALA A 532 -11.65 17.25 12.82
N PHE A 533 -12.34 17.64 11.74
CA PHE A 533 -13.80 17.81 11.74
C PHE A 533 -14.53 16.47 11.54
N ASP A 534 -15.31 16.04 12.52
CA ASP A 534 -16.30 14.96 12.39
C ASP A 534 -17.55 15.53 11.69
N SER A 535 -17.72 15.20 10.42
CA SER A 535 -18.84 15.68 9.63
C SER A 535 -20.20 15.08 10.03
N ARG A 536 -20.22 13.92 10.70
CA ARG A 536 -21.46 13.29 11.17
C ARG A 536 -21.97 13.94 12.45
N ARG A 537 -21.06 14.21 13.39
CA ARG A 537 -21.38 14.81 14.69
C ARG A 537 -21.28 16.33 14.68
N GLN A 538 -20.75 16.92 13.61
CA GLN A 538 -20.52 18.35 13.44
C GLN A 538 -19.69 18.98 14.57
N THR A 539 -18.65 18.26 15.00
CA THR A 539 -17.71 18.69 16.04
C THR A 539 -16.28 18.49 15.56
N PHE A 540 -15.33 19.20 16.17
CA PHE A 540 -13.91 18.94 15.95
C PHE A 540 -13.39 18.02 17.04
N LEU A 541 -12.43 17.16 16.69
CA LEU A 541 -11.64 16.37 17.62
C LEU A 541 -10.17 16.79 17.51
N THR A 542 -9.51 16.92 18.65
CA THR A 542 -8.07 17.05 18.74
C THR A 542 -7.52 16.12 19.82
N VAL A 543 -6.26 15.72 19.66
CA VAL A 543 -5.54 14.93 20.66
C VAL A 543 -4.24 15.65 20.96
N ALA A 544 -4.07 16.02 22.22
CA ALA A 544 -2.93 16.76 22.71
C ALA A 544 -2.24 15.91 23.79
N VAL A 545 -0.97 15.59 23.61
CA VAL A 545 -0.22 14.78 24.57
C VAL A 545 1.10 15.46 24.91
N PHE A 546 1.33 15.69 26.20
CA PHE A 546 2.49 16.37 26.75
C PHE A 546 3.25 15.41 27.67
N ASN A 547 4.55 15.21 27.42
CA ASN A 547 5.35 14.25 28.20
C ASN A 547 5.88 14.81 29.54
N LYS A 548 5.85 16.13 29.77
CA LYS A 548 6.39 16.80 30.98
C LYS A 548 5.34 17.14 32.05
N GLN A 549 4.09 16.68 31.92
CA GLN A 549 3.01 16.95 32.89
C GLN A 549 2.68 18.44 33.13
N GLU A 550 3.24 19.35 32.33
CA GLU A 550 3.04 20.81 32.41
C GLU A 550 1.63 21.25 31.95
N GLN A 551 0.96 20.42 31.15
CA GLN A 551 -0.36 20.68 30.55
C GLN A 551 -1.22 19.41 30.55
N PRO A 552 -2.56 19.54 30.58
CA PRO A 552 -3.46 18.40 30.44
C PRO A 552 -3.24 17.69 29.09
N SER A 553 -2.86 16.41 29.16
CA SER A 553 -2.86 15.52 28.00
C SER A 553 -4.22 14.85 27.88
N GLY A 554 -4.76 14.73 26.67
CA GLY A 554 -6.07 14.12 26.47
C GLY A 554 -6.60 14.24 25.05
N MET A 555 -7.83 13.77 24.88
CA MET A 555 -8.63 14.01 23.69
C MET A 555 -9.68 15.05 24.02
N PHE A 556 -9.87 16.02 23.14
CA PHE A 556 -10.82 17.10 23.36
C PHE A 556 -11.67 17.30 22.11
N SER A 557 -12.96 17.52 22.30
CA SER A 557 -13.86 17.96 21.24
C SER A 557 -14.24 19.42 21.38
N TYR A 558 -14.41 20.09 20.25
CA TYR A 558 -14.94 21.44 20.17
C TYR A 558 -16.25 21.44 19.37
N ASP A 559 -17.32 21.97 19.98
CA ASP A 559 -18.62 22.17 19.35
C ASP A 559 -18.70 23.61 18.80
N PRO A 560 -18.59 23.79 17.46
CA PRO A 560 -18.55 25.11 16.86
C PRO A 560 -19.90 25.85 16.94
N LYS A 561 -21.03 25.18 17.20
CA LYS A 561 -22.34 25.84 17.36
C LYS A 561 -22.48 26.51 18.71
N LYS A 562 -21.78 25.98 19.72
CA LYS A 562 -21.92 26.40 21.12
C LYS A 562 -20.69 27.13 21.64
N ASP A 563 -19.62 27.20 20.84
CA ASP A 563 -18.30 27.66 21.27
C ASP A 563 -17.87 26.98 22.58
N LEU A 564 -17.92 25.64 22.57
CA LEU A 564 -17.76 24.84 23.79
C LEU A 564 -16.80 23.67 23.59
N TRP A 565 -15.82 23.59 24.48
CA TRP A 565 -14.89 22.46 24.58
C TRP A 565 -15.37 21.40 25.57
N LYS A 566 -15.07 20.13 25.27
CA LYS A 566 -15.30 18.99 26.15
C LYS A 566 -14.14 18.01 26.09
N GLU A 567 -13.78 17.44 27.23
CA GLU A 567 -12.83 16.32 27.29
C GLU A 567 -13.53 15.03 26.85
N ILE A 568 -12.82 14.21 26.07
CA ILE A 568 -13.22 12.87 25.67
C ILE A 568 -12.33 11.86 26.39
N LYS A 569 -12.98 10.92 27.08
CA LYS A 569 -12.30 9.80 27.74
C LYS A 569 -12.43 8.54 26.87
N PRO A 570 -11.41 8.18 26.08
CA PRO A 570 -11.44 6.96 25.29
C PRO A 570 -11.47 5.72 26.19
N ALA A 571 -12.10 4.64 25.73
CA ALA A 571 -12.16 3.36 26.43
C ALA A 571 -10.81 2.63 26.43
N SER A 572 -9.95 2.92 25.46
CA SER A 572 -8.55 2.49 25.43
C SER A 572 -7.62 3.64 25.80
N ARG A 573 -6.36 3.30 26.11
CA ARG A 573 -5.30 4.31 26.21
C ARG A 573 -5.16 5.06 24.88
N ILE A 574 -4.92 6.37 24.97
CA ILE A 574 -4.44 7.15 23.82
C ILE A 574 -3.11 6.52 23.39
N PRO A 575 -2.89 6.31 22.08
CA PRO A 575 -1.64 5.73 21.58
C PRO A 575 -0.39 6.45 22.14
N PRO A 576 0.69 5.70 22.48
CA PRO A 576 1.81 6.25 23.23
C PRO A 576 2.67 7.21 22.40
N HIS A 577 2.95 8.38 22.95
CA HIS A 577 3.79 9.40 22.35
C HIS A 577 5.19 9.43 23.00
N ARG A 578 6.23 9.59 22.18
CA ARG A 578 7.63 9.75 22.65
C ARG A 578 8.17 11.17 22.51
N SER A 579 7.51 12.05 21.74
CA SER A 579 7.91 13.45 21.57
C SER A 579 7.26 14.35 22.62
N TRP A 580 7.94 15.46 22.95
CA TRP A 580 7.50 16.40 23.99
C TRP A 580 6.08 16.95 23.78
N HIS A 581 5.69 17.17 22.51
CA HIS A 581 4.38 17.70 22.14
C HIS A 581 3.42 16.66 21.55
N GLY A 582 3.73 15.36 21.66
CA GLY A 582 2.77 14.29 21.39
C GLY A 582 1.97 14.45 20.10
N TRP A 583 2.67 14.73 18.99
CA TRP A 583 2.06 15.01 17.69
C TRP A 583 1.33 13.77 17.17
N MET A 584 0.04 13.66 17.48
CA MET A 584 -0.86 12.85 16.67
C MET A 584 -1.44 13.75 15.60
N LYS A 585 -1.11 13.43 14.37
CA LYS A 585 -1.73 14.03 13.20
C LYS A 585 -2.99 13.23 12.92
N LEU A 586 -4.10 13.90 12.65
CA LEU A 586 -5.44 13.36 12.74
C LEU A 586 -6.29 13.90 11.60
N CYS A 587 -7.01 13.02 10.92
CA CYS A 587 -8.12 13.41 10.05
C CYS A 587 -9.33 12.50 10.28
N TYR A 588 -10.50 12.97 9.86
CA TYR A 588 -11.73 12.18 9.92
C TYR A 588 -11.99 11.54 8.55
N ALA A 589 -12.04 10.20 8.51
CA ALA A 589 -12.38 9.43 7.32
C ALA A 589 -13.89 9.21 7.27
N ALA A 590 -14.60 10.16 6.65
CA ALA A 590 -16.06 10.25 6.71
C ALA A 590 -16.80 9.00 6.18
N ASP A 591 -16.27 8.34 5.14
CA ASP A 591 -16.84 7.10 4.58
C ASP A 591 -16.72 5.90 5.53
N HIS A 592 -15.84 5.97 6.52
CA HIS A 592 -15.55 4.88 7.46
C HIS A 592 -16.00 5.16 8.89
N ASP A 593 -16.52 6.38 9.15
CA ASP A 593 -16.93 6.84 10.48
C ASP A 593 -15.85 6.59 11.55
N CYS A 594 -14.62 6.99 11.21
CA CYS A 594 -13.50 6.88 12.11
C CYS A 594 -12.50 8.01 11.87
N PHE A 595 -11.78 8.37 12.92
CA PHE A 595 -10.58 9.17 12.79
C PHE A 595 -9.39 8.28 12.48
N ILE A 596 -8.51 8.74 11.60
CA ILE A 596 -7.23 8.13 11.31
C ILE A 596 -6.14 9.03 11.88
N GLY A 597 -5.27 8.44 12.69
CA GLY A 597 -4.16 9.13 13.32
C GLY A 597 -2.82 8.45 13.05
N THR A 598 -1.73 9.21 13.04
CA THR A 598 -0.38 8.67 12.92
C THR A 598 0.52 9.10 14.09
N ILE A 599 1.38 8.18 14.52
CA ILE A 599 2.45 8.43 15.49
C ILE A 599 3.68 7.67 15.04
N GLY A 600 4.75 8.39 14.69
CA GLY A 600 5.83 7.76 13.95
C GLY A 600 5.29 7.13 12.66
N ASP A 601 5.78 5.95 12.31
CA ASP A 601 5.37 5.17 11.15
C ASP A 601 4.18 4.24 11.43
N ARG A 602 3.49 4.44 12.56
CA ARG A 602 2.32 3.66 12.96
C ARG A 602 1.04 4.42 12.66
N VAL A 603 0.03 3.67 12.22
CA VAL A 603 -1.30 4.17 11.89
C VAL A 603 -2.29 3.65 12.92
N PHE A 604 -3.16 4.52 13.41
CA PHE A 604 -4.22 4.19 14.34
C PHE A 604 -5.56 4.66 13.81
N ALA A 605 -6.62 3.93 14.14
CA ALA A 605 -7.98 4.33 13.87
C ALA A 605 -8.77 4.44 15.18
N TYR A 606 -9.68 5.39 15.24
CA TYR A 606 -10.56 5.62 16.38
C TYR A 606 -11.98 5.84 15.92
N ARG A 607 -12.92 5.02 16.43
CA ARG A 607 -14.34 5.22 16.18
C ARG A 607 -14.94 6.08 17.30
N PRO A 608 -15.40 7.31 17.02
CA PRO A 608 -16.07 8.15 18.01
C PRO A 608 -17.39 7.51 18.48
N LYS A 609 -17.81 7.85 19.70
CA LYS A 609 -19.09 7.40 20.28
C LYS A 609 -20.25 8.17 19.67
#